data_AF-A0A4Q1V851-F1
#
_entry.id   AF-A0A4Q1V851-F1
#
_cell.length_a   1.000
_cell.length_b   1.000
_cell.length_c   1.000
_cell.angle_alpha   90.00
_cell.angle_beta   90.00
_cell.angle_gamma   90.00
#
_symmetry.space_group_name_H-M   'P 1'
#
loop_
_entity.id
_entity.type
_entity.pdbx_description
1 polymer ?
#
loop_
_entity_poly.entity_id
_entity_poly.type
_entity_poly.pdbx_seq_one_letter_code
_entity_poly.pdbx_strand_id
1 'polypeptide(L)'
;MEREHIVTFIAELDDNSYIVEHEDGRLERVKDRTDWTHVDALSDEEIEQAARSDPDWDGLLDIDWSQVEITRPARKQPISIRLDEDVLDFFKRGGTGYQKRINAVLRSYMSASKQRAKTKSTERRRSG
;
A
#
# COMPACT_ATOMS: atom_id res chain seq x y z
N MET A 1 18.52 -0.64 -26.17
CA MET A 1 17.93 -0.17 -24.90
C MET A 1 16.60 0.46 -25.27
N GLU A 2 15.53 -0.33 -25.23
CA GLU A 2 14.18 0.22 -25.27
C GLU A 2 13.99 1.01 -23.98
N ARG A 3 13.61 2.29 -24.11
CA ARG A 3 13.28 3.10 -22.94
C ARG A 3 11.88 2.68 -22.54
N GLU A 4 11.67 2.31 -21.29
CA GLU A 4 10.32 2.17 -20.76
C GLU A 4 9.66 3.56 -20.81
N HIS A 5 8.71 3.73 -21.72
CA HIS A 5 7.94 4.95 -21.84
C HIS A 5 6.80 4.91 -20.82
N ILE A 6 7.12 5.30 -19.59
CA ILE A 6 6.10 5.47 -18.55
C ILE A 6 5.24 6.66 -18.95
N VAL A 7 3.95 6.41 -19.20
CA VAL A 7 2.95 7.44 -19.51
C VAL A 7 1.84 7.40 -18.47
N THR A 8 1.26 8.56 -18.16
CA THR A 8 0.12 8.66 -17.25
C THR A 8 -1.17 8.58 -18.05
N PHE A 9 -2.05 7.65 -17.69
CA PHE A 9 -3.40 7.59 -18.25
C PHE A 9 -4.24 8.78 -17.77
N ILE A 10 -4.81 9.55 -18.71
CA ILE A 10 -5.62 10.74 -18.40
C ILE A 10 -7.11 10.47 -18.59
N ALA A 11 -7.50 9.93 -19.75
CA ALA A 11 -8.90 9.71 -20.08
C ALA A 11 -9.07 8.67 -21.18
N GLU A 12 -10.22 7.99 -21.15
CA GLU A 12 -10.73 7.17 -22.24
C GLU A 12 -11.74 7.95 -23.07
N LEU A 13 -11.70 7.75 -24.38
CA LEU A 13 -12.58 8.36 -25.37
C LEU A 13 -13.59 7.32 -25.88
N ASP A 14 -14.69 7.79 -26.44
CA ASP A 14 -15.80 6.98 -26.94
C ASP A 14 -15.46 6.10 -28.16
N ASP A 15 -14.34 6.36 -28.83
CA ASP A 15 -13.87 5.60 -29.98
C ASP A 15 -12.75 4.59 -29.66
N ASN A 16 -12.71 4.11 -28.42
CA ASN A 16 -11.75 3.10 -27.96
C ASN A 16 -10.29 3.59 -28.11
N SER A 17 -10.09 4.87 -27.81
CA SER A 17 -8.78 5.51 -27.73
C SER A 17 -8.58 6.19 -26.38
N TYR A 18 -7.33 6.36 -26.00
CA TYR A 18 -6.95 6.89 -24.69
C TYR A 18 -6.07 8.12 -24.86
N ILE A 19 -6.22 9.07 -23.95
CA ILE A 19 -5.30 10.20 -23.80
C ILE A 19 -4.27 9.81 -22.76
N VAL A 20 -3.00 9.85 -23.16
CA VAL A 20 -1.86 9.63 -22.27
C VAL A 20 -1.00 10.88 -22.18
N GLU A 21 -0.48 11.15 -20.99
CA GLU A 21 0.48 12.21 -20.73
C GLU A 21 1.89 11.63 -20.59
N HIS A 22 2.82 12.16 -21.38
CA HIS A 22 4.25 11.84 -21.32
C HIS A 22 4.93 12.60 -20.17
N GLU A 23 6.12 12.16 -19.76
CA GLU A 23 6.90 12.82 -18.69
C GLU A 23 7.20 14.31 -18.99
N ASP A 24 7.26 14.69 -20.27
CA ASP A 24 7.47 16.06 -20.73
C ASP A 24 6.18 16.92 -20.76
N GLY A 25 5.06 16.38 -20.28
CA GLY A 25 3.75 17.03 -20.27
C GLY A 25 3.01 17.01 -21.61
N ARG A 26 3.54 16.30 -22.62
CA ARG A 26 2.85 16.15 -23.91
C ARG A 26 1.67 15.21 -23.76
N LEU A 27 0.51 15.63 -24.26
CA LEU A 27 -0.66 14.78 -24.41
C LEU A 27 -0.64 14.09 -25.77
N GLU A 28 -0.83 12.78 -25.78
CA GLU A 28 -0.95 11.96 -26.98
C GLU A 28 -2.24 11.15 -26.95
N ARG A 29 -2.91 11.08 -28.10
CA ARG A 29 -4.04 10.17 -28.29
C ARG A 29 -3.53 8.86 -28.85
N VAL A 30 -3.69 7.79 -28.09
CA VAL A 30 -3.26 6.44 -28.44
C VAL A 30 -4.50 5.59 -28.70
N LYS A 31 -4.54 4.91 -29.84
CA LYS A 31 -5.62 3.98 -30.15
C LYS A 31 -5.39 2.66 -29.40
N ASP A 32 -6.45 2.08 -28.85
CA ASP A 32 -6.37 0.72 -28.33
C ASP A 32 -6.00 -0.26 -29.46
N ARG A 33 -5.11 -1.19 -29.13
CA ARG A 33 -4.62 -2.23 -30.04
C ARG A 33 -4.95 -3.63 -29.53
N THR A 34 -5.62 -3.72 -28.40
CA THR A 34 -5.97 -4.97 -27.73
C THR A 34 -7.20 -5.58 -28.39
N ASP A 35 -7.10 -6.86 -28.75
CA ASP A 35 -8.24 -7.63 -29.24
C ASP A 35 -9.04 -8.16 -28.04
N TRP A 36 -9.91 -7.32 -27.48
CA TRP A 36 -10.74 -7.69 -26.33
C TRP A 36 -11.73 -8.80 -26.65
N THR A 37 -12.20 -8.92 -27.89
CA THR A 37 -13.10 -10.00 -28.30
C THR A 37 -12.41 -11.36 -28.23
N HIS A 38 -11.12 -11.41 -28.61
CA HIS A 38 -10.32 -12.61 -28.42
C HIS A 38 -10.08 -12.91 -26.94
N VAL A 39 -9.72 -11.90 -26.13
CA VAL A 39 -9.47 -12.09 -24.69
C VAL A 39 -10.71 -12.60 -23.95
N ASP A 40 -11.89 -12.04 -24.23
CA ASP A 40 -13.16 -12.45 -23.62
C ASP A 40 -13.59 -13.87 -24.02
N ALA A 41 -13.07 -14.40 -25.14
CA ALA A 41 -13.37 -15.73 -25.63
C ALA A 41 -12.39 -16.81 -25.14
N LEU A 42 -11.29 -16.42 -24.48
CA LEU A 42 -10.32 -17.37 -23.93
C LEU A 42 -10.94 -18.20 -22.80
N SER A 43 -10.72 -19.50 -22.85
CA SER A 43 -11.14 -20.39 -21.76
C SER A 43 -10.17 -20.37 -20.59
N ASP A 44 -10.66 -20.72 -19.40
CA ASP A 44 -9.83 -20.81 -18.18
C ASP A 44 -8.63 -21.77 -18.37
N GLU A 45 -8.83 -22.87 -19.11
CA GLU A 45 -7.75 -23.84 -19.39
C GLU A 45 -6.67 -23.23 -20.28
N GLU A 46 -7.05 -22.48 -21.32
CA GLU A 46 -6.10 -21.78 -22.20
C GLU A 46 -5.33 -20.69 -21.45
N ILE A 47 -6.01 -19.95 -20.56
CA ILE A 47 -5.38 -18.94 -19.69
C ILE A 47 -4.35 -19.60 -18.77
N GLU A 48 -4.70 -20.73 -18.16
CA GLU A 48 -3.82 -21.42 -17.23
C GLU A 48 -2.60 -22.04 -17.93
N GLN A 49 -2.78 -22.56 -19.15
CA GLN A 49 -1.67 -23.04 -19.98
C GLN A 49 -0.76 -21.88 -20.43
N ALA A 50 -1.33 -20.75 -20.83
CA ALA A 50 -0.56 -19.55 -21.19
C ALA A 50 0.27 -19.06 -19.99
N ALA A 51 -0.33 -18.98 -18.80
CA ALA A 51 0.38 -18.56 -17.60
C ALA A 51 1.50 -19.54 -17.19
N ARG A 52 1.29 -20.86 -17.28
CA ARG A 52 2.33 -21.85 -16.94
C ARG A 52 3.49 -21.90 -17.94
N SER A 53 3.22 -21.56 -19.21
CA SER A 53 4.22 -21.61 -20.26
C SER A 53 5.03 -20.30 -20.39
N ASP A 54 4.59 -19.24 -19.70
CA ASP A 54 5.26 -17.95 -19.68
C ASP A 54 6.39 -17.93 -18.62
N PRO A 55 7.66 -17.73 -19.03
CA PRO A 55 8.79 -17.62 -18.10
C PRO A 55 8.66 -16.48 -17.08
N ASP A 56 7.92 -15.41 -17.38
CA ASP A 56 7.73 -14.28 -16.46
C ASP A 56 6.82 -14.65 -15.27
N TRP A 57 6.07 -15.74 -15.40
CA TRP A 57 5.19 -16.27 -14.37
C TRP A 57 5.81 -17.44 -13.57
N ASP A 58 7.02 -17.87 -13.92
CA ASP A 58 7.71 -18.97 -13.23
C ASP A 58 7.89 -18.68 -11.73
N GLY A 59 7.40 -19.59 -10.89
CA GLY A 59 7.40 -19.46 -9.43
C GLY A 59 6.38 -18.47 -8.83
N LEU A 60 5.63 -17.71 -9.63
CA LEU A 60 4.55 -16.84 -9.14
C LEU A 60 3.21 -17.56 -9.00
N LEU A 61 2.99 -18.61 -9.81
CA LEU A 61 1.76 -19.41 -9.80
C LEU A 61 1.60 -20.26 -8.52
N ASP A 62 2.70 -20.54 -7.82
CA ASP A 62 2.72 -21.33 -6.59
C ASP A 62 2.56 -20.50 -5.30
N ILE A 63 2.43 -19.17 -5.42
CA ILE A 63 2.24 -18.30 -4.26
C ILE A 63 0.84 -18.51 -3.69
N ASP A 64 0.77 -19.05 -2.47
CA ASP A 64 -0.47 -19.15 -1.72
C ASP A 64 -0.87 -17.78 -1.13
N TRP A 65 -1.68 -17.05 -1.88
CA TRP A 65 -2.24 -15.75 -1.48
C TRP A 65 -3.18 -15.83 -0.28
N SER A 66 -3.62 -17.03 0.16
CA SER A 66 -4.49 -17.18 1.33
C SER A 66 -3.79 -16.88 2.66
N GLN A 67 -2.46 -16.99 2.69
CA GLN A 67 -1.63 -16.72 3.88
C GLN A 67 -1.17 -15.26 3.97
N VAL A 68 -1.55 -14.40 3.01
CA VAL A 68 -1.15 -13.00 3.00
C VAL A 68 -1.91 -12.24 4.09
N GLU A 69 -1.18 -11.79 5.10
CA GLU A 69 -1.71 -10.89 6.13
C GLU A 69 -1.88 -9.48 5.54
N ILE A 70 -3.09 -9.16 5.07
CA ILE A 70 -3.43 -7.81 4.60
C ILE A 70 -3.40 -6.85 5.80
N THR A 71 -2.24 -6.26 6.05
CA THR A 71 -2.09 -5.22 7.07
C THR A 71 -2.60 -3.91 6.50
N ARG A 72 -3.85 -3.54 6.80
CA ARG A 72 -4.32 -2.17 6.54
C ARG A 72 -3.48 -1.20 7.38
N PRO A 73 -2.71 -0.28 6.76
CA PRO A 73 -2.02 0.73 7.54
C PRO A 73 -3.06 1.55 8.30
N ALA A 74 -2.97 1.56 9.63
CA ALA A 74 -3.90 2.31 10.45
C ALA A 74 -3.94 3.78 9.98
N ARG A 75 -5.13 4.28 9.64
CA ARG A 75 -5.31 5.68 9.22
C ARG A 75 -4.83 6.57 10.36
N LYS A 76 -3.77 7.34 10.12
CA LYS A 76 -3.28 8.34 11.06
C LYS A 76 -4.15 9.57 10.93
N GLN A 77 -4.66 10.09 12.04
CA GLN A 77 -5.37 11.36 12.04
C GLN A 77 -4.34 12.49 12.13
N PRO A 78 -4.29 13.42 11.15
CA PRO A 78 -3.43 14.58 11.25
C PRO A 78 -3.98 15.51 12.34
N ILE A 79 -3.22 15.71 13.39
CA ILE A 79 -3.54 16.65 14.48
C ILE A 79 -2.36 17.59 14.70
N SER A 80 -2.67 18.82 15.13
CA SER A 80 -1.66 19.77 15.59
C SER A 80 -1.54 19.65 17.11
N ILE A 81 -0.33 19.32 17.60
CA ILE A 81 -0.01 19.25 19.02
C ILE A 81 1.22 20.11 19.31
N ARG A 82 1.30 20.68 20.51
CA ARG A 82 2.49 21.37 20.99
C ARG A 82 3.37 20.38 21.76
N LEU A 83 4.66 20.40 21.48
CA LEU A 83 5.70 19.62 22.17
C LEU A 83 6.77 20.60 22.63
N ASP A 84 7.40 20.30 23.75
CA ASP A 84 8.56 21.07 24.22
C ASP A 84 9.71 20.97 23.21
N GLU A 85 10.52 22.03 23.17
CA GLU A 85 11.60 22.18 22.18
C GLU A 85 12.65 21.06 22.31
N ASP A 86 13.05 20.74 23.54
CA ASP A 86 14.03 19.70 23.87
C ASP A 86 13.56 18.30 23.45
N VAL A 87 12.27 18.00 23.62
CA VAL A 87 11.64 16.76 23.17
C VAL A 87 11.66 16.67 21.66
N LEU A 88 11.28 17.75 20.97
CA LEU A 88 11.29 17.82 19.50
C LEU A 88 12.70 17.62 18.96
N ASP A 89 13.69 18.28 19.55
CA ASP A 89 15.09 18.19 19.16
C ASP A 89 15.66 16.80 19.39
N PHE A 90 15.35 16.16 20.52
CA PHE A 90 15.73 14.78 20.78
C PHE A 90 15.29 13.84 19.65
N PHE A 91 14.02 13.92 19.23
CA PHE A 91 13.52 13.06 18.16
C PHE A 91 14.06 13.45 16.77
N LYS A 92 14.31 14.73 16.52
CA LYS A 92 14.89 15.24 15.26
C LYS A 92 16.35 14.82 15.07
N ARG A 93 17.14 14.67 16.14
CA ARG A 93 18.53 14.18 16.06
C ARG A 93 18.66 12.83 15.34
N GLY A 94 17.63 11.98 15.44
CA GLY A 94 17.56 10.69 14.73
C GLY A 94 17.18 10.77 13.25
N GLY A 95 17.16 11.96 12.64
CA GLY A 95 16.90 12.16 11.21
C GLY A 95 15.43 11.98 10.80
N THR A 96 15.22 11.66 9.51
CA THR A 96 13.89 11.49 8.92
C THR A 96 13.05 10.46 9.69
N GLY A 97 11.73 10.66 9.71
CA GLY A 97 10.81 9.77 10.43
C GLY A 97 10.66 10.05 11.93
N TYR A 98 11.14 11.19 12.45
CA TYR A 98 10.98 11.57 13.87
C TYR A 98 9.52 11.53 14.35
N GLN A 99 8.56 11.92 13.51
CA GLN A 99 7.12 11.81 13.81
C GLN A 99 6.67 10.35 14.01
N LYS A 100 7.22 9.40 13.24
CA LYS A 100 6.92 7.97 13.42
C LYS A 100 7.46 7.48 14.78
N ARG A 101 8.65 7.93 15.18
CA ARG A 101 9.24 7.61 16.49
C ARG A 101 8.42 8.17 17.64
N ILE A 102 7.99 9.44 17.55
CA ILE A 102 7.08 10.05 18.54
C ILE A 102 5.82 9.19 18.71
N ASN A 103 5.16 8.83 17.60
CA ASN A 103 3.96 8.01 17.64
C ASN A 103 4.20 6.60 18.25
N ALA A 104 5.36 5.99 17.98
CA ALA A 104 5.71 4.69 18.55
C ALA A 104 5.84 4.76 20.10
N VAL A 105 6.46 5.82 20.62
CA VAL A 105 6.58 6.05 22.06
C VAL A 105 5.21 6.26 22.70
N LEU A 106 4.35 7.11 22.11
CA LEU A 106 2.99 7.32 22.59
C LEU A 106 2.17 6.01 22.62
N ARG A 107 2.32 5.18 21.59
CA ARG A 107 1.66 3.86 21.54
C ARG A 107 2.17 2.92 22.63
N SER A 108 3.48 2.88 22.86
CA SER A 108 4.07 2.07 23.94
C SER A 108 3.53 2.49 25.31
N TYR A 109 3.49 3.80 25.58
CA TYR A 109 2.92 4.35 26.81
C TYR A 109 1.44 3.98 26.99
N MET A 110 0.63 4.11 25.93
CA MET A 110 -0.78 3.72 25.95
C MET A 110 -0.95 2.23 26.30
N SER A 111 -0.17 1.34 25.67
CA SER A 111 -0.22 -0.10 25.92
C SER A 111 0.16 -0.44 27.37
N ALA A 112 1.24 0.14 27.87
CA ALA A 112 1.70 -0.07 29.25
C ALA A 112 0.64 0.43 30.27
N SER A 113 0.04 1.59 30.01
CA SER A 113 -1.02 2.15 30.85
C SER A 113 -2.27 1.27 30.89
N LYS A 114 -2.70 0.74 29.75
CA LYS A 114 -3.83 -0.20 29.65
C LYS A 114 -3.57 -1.51 30.41
N GLN A 115 -2.36 -2.06 30.29
CA GLN A 115 -1.98 -3.27 31.04
C GLN A 115 -2.03 -3.04 32.55
N ARG A 116 -1.47 -1.93 33.03
CA ARG A 116 -1.52 -1.55 34.46
C ARG A 116 -2.95 -1.41 34.99
N ALA A 117 -3.84 -0.80 34.20
CA ALA A 117 -5.25 -0.68 34.56
C ALA A 117 -5.95 -2.05 34.65
N LYS A 118 -5.64 -2.96 33.72
CA LYS A 118 -6.17 -4.34 33.73
C LYS A 118 -5.75 -5.08 34.99
N THR A 119 -4.46 -5.06 35.36
CA THR A 119 -3.94 -5.72 36.56
C THR A 119 -4.64 -5.22 37.84
N LYS A 120 -4.78 -3.90 38.02
CA LYS A 120 -5.47 -3.32 39.20
C LYS A 120 -6.94 -3.73 39.29
N SER A 121 -7.63 -3.89 38.16
CA SER A 121 -9.03 -4.32 38.14
C SER A 121 -9.20 -5.80 38.50
N THR A 122 -8.22 -6.63 38.17
CA THR A 122 -8.19 -8.05 38.52
C THR A 122 -7.87 -8.26 39.99
N GLU A 123 -6.96 -7.46 40.58
CA GLU A 123 -6.65 -7.48 42.02
C GLU A 123 -7.88 -7.13 42.88
N ARG A 124 -8.60 -6.05 42.54
CA ARG A 124 -9.79 -5.58 43.28
C ARG A 124 -10.97 -6.57 43.25
N ARG A 125 -11.03 -7.45 42.24
CA ARG A 125 -12.07 -8.48 42.11
C ARG A 125 -11.74 -9.78 42.84
N ARG A 126 -10.49 -9.98 43.25
CA ARG A 126 -10.05 -11.17 44.02
C ARG A 126 -10.04 -10.93 45.53
N SER A 127 -10.08 -9.66 45.96
CA SER A 127 -10.04 -9.26 47.37
C SER A 127 -11.40 -8.87 47.96
N GLY A 128 -12.50 -9.16 47.26
CA GLY A 128 -13.88 -8.93 47.71
C GLY A 128 -14.73 -10.14 47.38
#